data_AF-A0A661L390-F1
#
_entry.id   AF-A0A661L390-F1
#
_cell.length_a   1.000
_cell.length_b   1.000
_cell.length_c   1.000
_cell.angle_alpha   90.00
_cell.angle_beta   90.00
_cell.angle_gamma   90.00
#
_symmetry.space_group_name_H-M   'P 1'
#
loop_
_entity.id
_entity.type
_entity.pdbx_description
1 polymer ?
#
loop_
_entity_poly.entity_id
_entity_poly.type
_entity_poly.pdbx_seq_one_letter_code
_entity_poly.pdbx_strand_id
1 'polypeptide(L)'
;MPQKINEGEGRNKKMRKKSEDMGMGIASGDSIEQSQAKKTRSKKGSNGNGRLFEEFEGLLESIRAGRLDARADVNAVTGTNRKILEGINEMIDALVQPINLTAEYVDRISKGDIPEKITDEYEGDFNEIKNNINGLIDALNGLINEAARMEKAAANGELDTRADVSRFNGAWSTIVQGLN
;
A
#
# COMPACT_ATOMS: atom_id res chain seq x y z
N MET A 1 -87.93 58.86 -6.64
CA MET A 1 -88.12 57.41 -6.42
C MET A 1 -87.68 56.66 -7.67
N PRO A 2 -87.09 55.43 -7.62
CA PRO A 2 -86.47 54.69 -6.51
C PRO A 2 -84.95 54.43 -6.75
N GLN A 3 -84.10 54.54 -5.73
CA GLN A 3 -83.42 53.44 -5.00
C GLN A 3 -82.84 52.30 -5.86
N LYS A 4 -81.50 52.17 -5.84
CA LYS A 4 -80.83 50.85 -5.86
C LYS A 4 -79.99 50.66 -4.62
N ILE A 5 -80.37 49.61 -3.94
CA ILE A 5 -79.97 49.10 -2.64
C ILE A 5 -78.62 48.38 -2.75
N ASN A 6 -77.91 48.46 -1.64
CA ASN A 6 -76.61 47.91 -1.32
C ASN A 6 -76.59 46.36 -1.33
N GLU A 7 -75.84 45.74 -2.24
CA GLU A 7 -75.57 44.29 -2.26
C GLU A 7 -74.12 43.99 -2.71
N GLY A 8 -73.12 44.30 -1.86
CA GLY A 8 -71.71 43.99 -2.18
C GLY A 8 -70.90 43.38 -1.04
N GLU A 9 -71.23 43.67 0.22
CA GLU A 9 -70.31 43.37 1.34
C GLU A 9 -70.53 42.00 2.02
N GLY A 10 -71.48 41.19 1.55
CA GLY A 10 -71.83 39.90 2.18
C GLY A 10 -71.08 38.65 1.67
N ARG A 11 -70.35 38.71 0.55
CA ARG A 11 -69.73 37.50 -0.05
C ARG A 11 -68.28 37.24 0.35
N ASN A 12 -67.58 38.23 0.93
CA ASN A 12 -66.14 38.12 1.19
C ASN A 12 -65.74 37.54 2.57
N LYS A 13 -66.72 37.18 3.42
CA LYS A 13 -66.47 36.47 4.69
C LYS A 13 -66.70 34.95 4.61
N LYS A 14 -67.37 34.44 3.57
CA LYS A 14 -67.62 32.99 3.40
C LYS A 14 -66.56 32.25 2.57
N MET A 15 -65.66 32.96 1.90
CA MET A 15 -64.51 32.37 1.18
C MET A 15 -63.19 32.38 1.96
N ARG A 16 -63.07 33.10 3.09
CA ARG A 16 -61.84 33.08 3.92
C ARG A 16 -61.82 31.97 4.98
N LYS A 17 -62.90 31.20 5.15
CA LYS A 17 -62.98 30.12 6.15
C LYS A 17 -63.01 28.70 5.57
N LYS A 18 -62.81 28.55 4.26
CA LYS A 18 -62.78 27.23 3.58
C LYS A 18 -61.40 26.88 2.99
N SER A 19 -60.39 27.72 3.18
CA SER A 19 -59.00 27.45 2.83
C SER A 19 -58.15 26.94 4.00
N GLU A 20 -58.72 26.85 5.21
CA GLU A 20 -58.01 26.38 6.41
C GLU A 20 -58.18 24.87 6.68
N ASP A 21 -59.03 24.17 5.94
CA ASP A 21 -59.35 22.74 6.17
C ASP A 21 -59.04 21.80 4.98
N MET A 22 -58.28 22.28 3.99
CA MET A 22 -57.68 21.41 2.99
C MET A 22 -56.17 21.51 3.12
N GLY A 23 -55.57 20.47 3.70
CA GLY A 23 -54.13 20.28 3.71
C GLY A 23 -53.58 20.23 2.29
N MET A 24 -53.19 21.38 1.77
CA MET A 24 -52.14 21.50 0.76
C MET A 24 -50.98 22.19 1.45
N GLY A 25 -50.00 21.38 1.88
CA GLY A 25 -48.71 21.86 2.31
C GLY A 25 -48.10 22.68 1.17
N ILE A 26 -48.18 24.00 1.30
CA ILE A 26 -47.33 24.92 0.56
C ILE A 26 -45.90 24.60 0.96
N ALA A 27 -45.21 23.81 0.14
CA ALA A 27 -43.77 23.63 0.27
C ALA A 27 -43.14 25.01 0.20
N SER A 28 -42.65 25.49 1.34
CA SER A 28 -41.90 26.74 1.48
C SER A 28 -40.84 26.84 0.39
N GLY A 29 -40.60 28.04 -0.16
CA GLY A 29 -39.64 28.30 -1.25
C GLY A 29 -38.25 27.67 -1.04
N ASP A 30 -37.86 27.48 0.22
CA ASP A 30 -36.66 26.76 0.64
C ASP A 30 -36.57 25.32 0.11
N SER A 31 -37.71 24.65 -0.11
CA SER A 31 -37.78 23.25 -0.56
C SER A 31 -37.47 23.10 -2.04
N ILE A 32 -37.82 24.11 -2.86
CA ILE A 32 -37.52 24.14 -4.29
C ILE A 32 -36.06 24.55 -4.50
N GLU A 33 -35.55 25.47 -3.67
CA GLU A 33 -34.14 25.88 -3.70
C GLU A 33 -33.21 24.75 -3.22
N GLN A 34 -33.61 23.99 -2.21
CA GLN A 34 -32.87 22.79 -1.76
C GLN A 34 -32.96 21.63 -2.77
N SER A 35 -34.08 21.49 -3.49
CA SER A 35 -34.21 20.48 -4.55
C SER A 35 -33.35 20.81 -5.78
N GLN A 36 -33.08 22.10 -6.05
CA GLN A 36 -32.14 22.52 -7.11
C GLN A 36 -30.69 22.48 -6.63
N ALA A 37 -30.42 22.77 -5.35
CA ALA A 37 -29.08 22.65 -4.74
C ALA A 37 -28.60 21.19 -4.57
N LYS A 38 -29.52 20.22 -4.48
CA LYS A 38 -29.16 18.79 -4.46
C LYS A 38 -28.86 18.21 -5.84
N LYS A 39 -29.36 18.83 -6.93
CA LYS A 39 -29.09 18.39 -8.31
C LYS A 39 -27.75 18.89 -8.86
N THR A 40 -27.11 19.87 -8.21
CA THR A 40 -25.80 20.42 -8.59
C THR A 40 -24.62 19.81 -7.82
N ARG A 41 -24.84 18.87 -6.88
CA ARG A 41 -23.75 18.16 -6.17
C ARG A 41 -23.25 16.87 -6.86
N SER A 42 -23.79 16.51 -8.03
CA SER A 42 -23.37 15.31 -8.78
C SER A 42 -22.74 15.63 -10.13
N LYS A 43 -21.89 16.66 -10.20
CA LYS A 43 -20.89 16.84 -11.28
C LYS A 43 -19.63 17.48 -10.71
N LYS A 44 -19.01 16.87 -9.70
CA LYS A 44 -17.57 17.02 -9.53
C LYS A 44 -16.93 16.11 -10.57
N GLY A 45 -16.94 16.56 -11.83
CA GLY A 45 -16.05 15.98 -12.83
C GLY A 45 -14.67 16.12 -12.23
N SER A 46 -14.08 15.01 -11.80
CA SER A 46 -12.73 15.02 -11.28
C SER A 46 -11.85 15.55 -12.40
N ASN A 47 -11.41 16.81 -12.29
CA ASN A 47 -10.32 17.35 -13.08
C ASN A 47 -9.21 16.29 -13.06
N GLY A 48 -8.49 16.05 -14.17
CA GLY A 48 -7.52 14.94 -14.25
C GLY A 48 -6.51 14.88 -13.09
N ASN A 49 -6.29 16.00 -12.39
CA ASN A 49 -5.47 16.08 -11.19
C ASN A 49 -6.13 15.47 -9.94
N GLY A 50 -7.45 15.55 -9.76
CA GLY A 50 -8.14 14.93 -8.62
C GLY A 50 -8.02 13.42 -8.65
N ARG A 51 -8.23 12.82 -9.82
CA ARG A 51 -8.10 11.37 -10.01
C ARG A 51 -6.65 10.89 -9.88
N LEU A 52 -5.67 11.69 -10.33
CA LEU A 52 -4.25 11.41 -10.08
C LEU A 52 -3.96 11.28 -8.58
N PHE A 53 -4.42 12.24 -7.77
CA PHE A 53 -4.21 12.21 -6.33
C PHE A 53 -4.94 11.03 -5.65
N GLU A 54 -6.15 10.70 -6.10
CA GLU A 54 -6.88 9.52 -5.58
C GLU A 54 -6.10 8.21 -5.83
N GLU A 55 -5.58 8.01 -7.05
CA GLU A 55 -4.75 6.84 -7.38
C GLU A 55 -3.46 6.81 -6.57
N PHE A 56 -2.80 7.95 -6.40
CA PHE A 56 -1.57 8.06 -5.61
C PHE A 56 -1.80 7.76 -4.12
N GLU A 57 -2.85 8.30 -3.50
CA GLU A 57 -3.18 8.03 -2.09
C GLU A 57 -3.54 6.57 -1.86
N GLY A 58 -4.34 5.95 -2.76
CA GLY A 58 -4.68 4.53 -2.67
C GLY A 58 -3.44 3.62 -2.79
N LEU A 59 -2.50 4.00 -3.65
CA LEU A 59 -1.23 3.31 -3.77
C LEU A 59 -0.35 3.48 -2.53
N LEU A 60 -0.24 4.70 -1.99
CA LEU A 60 0.48 4.97 -0.75
C LEU A 60 -0.08 4.18 0.44
N GLU A 61 -1.41 4.08 0.55
CA GLU A 61 -2.05 3.27 1.59
C GLU A 61 -1.66 1.80 1.46
N SER A 62 -1.62 1.27 0.23
CA SER A 62 -1.22 -0.11 -0.02
C SER A 62 0.24 -0.37 0.32
N ILE A 63 1.15 0.53 -0.07
CA ILE A 63 2.57 0.44 0.29
C ILE A 63 2.75 0.52 1.81
N ARG A 64 2.07 1.43 2.51
CA ARG A 64 2.10 1.53 3.98
C ARG A 64 1.58 0.28 4.67
N ALA A 65 0.64 -0.42 4.06
CA ALA A 65 0.13 -1.70 4.53
C ALA A 65 1.02 -2.90 4.13
N GLY A 66 2.16 -2.68 3.48
CA GLY A 66 3.08 -3.73 3.04
C GLY A 66 2.68 -4.46 1.76
N ARG A 67 1.62 -4.00 1.07
CA ARG A 67 1.18 -4.56 -0.22
C ARG A 67 1.98 -3.91 -1.35
N LEU A 68 3.20 -4.40 -1.58
CA LEU A 68 4.11 -3.83 -2.58
C LEU A 68 3.81 -4.30 -4.01
N ASP A 69 2.89 -5.23 -4.20
CA ASP A 69 2.34 -5.66 -5.49
C ASP A 69 1.27 -4.71 -6.04
N ALA A 70 0.76 -3.78 -5.21
CA ALA A 70 -0.21 -2.78 -5.62
C ALA A 70 0.38 -1.82 -6.66
N ARG A 71 -0.43 -1.44 -7.66
CA ARG A 71 -0.07 -0.49 -8.72
C ARG A 71 -1.20 0.52 -8.90
N ALA A 72 -0.85 1.74 -9.29
CA ALA A 72 -1.84 2.76 -9.64
C ALA A 72 -2.47 2.46 -11.01
N ASP A 73 -3.77 2.75 -11.18
CA ASP A 73 -4.45 2.56 -12.47
C ASP A 73 -4.09 3.70 -13.44
N VAL A 74 -3.18 3.42 -14.38
CA VAL A 74 -2.72 4.37 -15.39
C VAL A 74 -3.83 4.80 -16.37
N ASN A 75 -4.91 4.02 -16.49
CA ASN A 75 -6.03 4.33 -17.38
C ASN A 75 -7.03 5.29 -16.73
N ALA A 76 -6.95 5.48 -15.41
CA ALA A 76 -7.77 6.40 -14.64
C ALA A 76 -7.53 7.88 -15.01
N VAL A 77 -6.35 8.18 -15.60
CA VAL A 77 -5.89 9.52 -15.96
C VAL A 77 -5.33 9.56 -17.39
N THR A 78 -5.10 10.76 -17.92
CA THR A 78 -4.59 10.98 -19.28
C THR A 78 -3.45 12.00 -19.30
N GLY A 79 -2.74 12.08 -20.43
CA GLY A 79 -1.68 13.07 -20.65
C GLY A 79 -0.51 12.91 -19.68
N THR A 80 0.01 14.03 -19.16
CA THR A 80 1.14 14.04 -18.23
C THR A 80 0.86 13.25 -16.94
N ASN A 81 -0.38 13.25 -16.45
CA ASN A 81 -0.74 12.53 -15.23
C ASN A 81 -0.62 11.02 -15.40
N ARG A 82 -0.89 10.50 -16.60
CA ARG A 82 -0.63 9.09 -16.91
C ARG A 82 0.84 8.76 -16.81
N LYS A 83 1.71 9.59 -17.42
CA LYS A 83 3.16 9.40 -17.37
C LYS A 83 3.71 9.41 -15.95
N ILE A 84 3.12 10.21 -15.07
CA ILE A 84 3.46 10.23 -13.64
C ILE A 84 3.10 8.89 -12.98
N LEU A 85 1.89 8.34 -13.22
CA LEU A 85 1.51 7.05 -12.66
C LEU A 85 2.33 5.89 -13.24
N GLU A 86 2.65 5.93 -14.54
CA GLU A 86 3.56 4.98 -15.18
C GLU A 86 4.94 5.00 -14.50
N GLY A 87 5.54 6.18 -14.33
CA GLY A 87 6.83 6.31 -13.65
C GLY A 87 6.80 5.90 -12.16
N ILE A 88 5.69 6.11 -11.46
CA ILE A 88 5.51 5.61 -10.09
C ILE A 88 5.45 4.08 -10.06
N ASN A 89 4.72 3.46 -10.99
CA ASN A 89 4.66 2.01 -11.09
C ASN A 89 6.05 1.42 -11.42
N GLU A 90 6.79 2.04 -12.34
CA GLU A 90 8.18 1.66 -12.65
C GLU A 90 9.11 1.78 -11.43
N MET A 91 8.98 2.87 -10.65
CA MET A 91 9.72 3.03 -9.40
C MET A 91 9.39 1.90 -8.42
N ILE A 92 8.13 1.52 -8.28
CA ILE A 92 7.74 0.42 -7.40
C ILE A 92 8.31 -0.90 -7.90
N ASP A 93 8.23 -1.18 -9.20
CA ASP A 93 8.78 -2.39 -9.80
C ASP A 93 10.29 -2.53 -9.52
N ALA A 94 11.04 -1.43 -9.65
CA ALA A 94 12.47 -1.39 -9.39
C ALA A 94 12.83 -1.67 -7.91
N LEU A 95 11.97 -1.28 -6.96
CA LEU A 95 12.18 -1.52 -5.53
C LEU A 95 11.70 -2.90 -5.06
N VAL A 96 10.61 -3.40 -5.66
CA VAL A 96 9.96 -4.64 -5.21
C VAL A 96 10.79 -5.87 -5.52
N GLN A 97 11.45 -5.92 -6.68
CA GLN A 97 12.23 -7.10 -7.07
C GLN A 97 13.36 -7.42 -6.07
N PRO A 98 14.24 -6.47 -5.68
CA PRO A 98 15.31 -6.76 -4.73
C PRO A 98 14.80 -7.04 -3.31
N ILE A 99 13.69 -6.38 -2.90
CA ILE A 99 13.06 -6.62 -1.60
C ILE A 99 12.52 -8.05 -1.50
N ASN A 100 11.81 -8.51 -2.54
CA ASN A 100 11.28 -9.87 -2.57
C ASN A 100 12.40 -10.92 -2.60
N LEU A 101 13.46 -10.69 -3.40
CA LEU A 101 14.65 -11.56 -3.40
C LEU A 101 15.27 -11.66 -2.00
N THR A 102 15.45 -10.51 -1.33
CA THR A 102 15.99 -10.47 0.03
C THR A 102 15.11 -11.25 1.01
N ALA A 103 13.79 -11.05 0.95
CA ALA A 103 12.85 -11.75 1.81
C ALA A 103 12.88 -13.27 1.59
N GLU A 104 12.95 -13.72 0.34
CA GLU A 104 13.07 -15.15 0.00
C GLU A 104 14.35 -15.75 0.59
N TYR A 105 15.50 -15.10 0.39
CA TYR A 105 16.79 -15.60 0.86
C TYR A 105 16.85 -15.67 2.39
N VAL A 106 16.32 -14.66 3.07
CA VAL A 106 16.23 -14.65 4.54
C VAL A 106 15.29 -15.75 5.03
N ASP A 107 14.14 -15.97 4.37
CA ASP A 107 13.22 -17.04 4.72
C ASP A 107 13.87 -18.43 4.58
N ARG A 108 14.57 -18.68 3.46
CA ARG A 108 15.31 -19.94 3.24
C ARG A 108 16.37 -20.17 4.31
N ILE A 109 17.22 -19.17 4.57
CA ILE A 109 18.26 -19.24 5.60
C ILE A 109 17.65 -19.49 6.98
N SER A 110 16.52 -18.86 7.30
CA SER A 110 15.82 -19.05 8.59
C SER A 110 15.34 -20.50 8.81
N LYS A 111 15.14 -21.26 7.72
CA LYS A 111 14.75 -22.68 7.72
C LYS A 111 15.94 -23.63 7.63
N GLY A 112 17.17 -23.10 7.61
CA GLY A 112 18.40 -23.88 7.44
C GLY A 112 18.69 -24.31 5.99
N ASP A 113 17.91 -23.83 5.02
CA ASP A 113 18.22 -23.98 3.60
C ASP A 113 19.16 -22.84 3.17
N ILE A 114 20.42 -23.17 2.92
CA ILE A 114 21.42 -22.19 2.50
C ILE A 114 21.37 -22.08 0.98
N PRO A 115 20.86 -20.97 0.41
CA PRO A 115 20.78 -20.80 -1.03
C PRO A 115 22.16 -20.66 -1.67
N GLU A 116 22.21 -20.85 -2.99
CA GLU A 116 23.37 -20.42 -3.78
C GLU A 116 23.55 -18.90 -3.71
N LYS A 117 24.74 -18.43 -4.05
CA LYS A 117 25.04 -17.00 -4.06
C LYS A 117 24.21 -16.29 -5.14
N ILE A 118 23.79 -15.08 -4.83
CA ILE A 118 23.11 -14.21 -5.79
C ILE A 118 24.13 -13.79 -6.85
N THR A 119 23.84 -14.15 -8.11
CA THR A 119 24.66 -13.82 -9.28
C THR A 119 24.15 -12.63 -10.07
N ASP A 120 22.93 -12.19 -9.80
CA ASP A 120 22.31 -11.07 -10.51
C ASP A 120 23.12 -9.78 -10.35
N GLU A 121 23.11 -8.98 -11.40
CA GLU A 121 23.78 -7.69 -11.45
C GLU A 121 22.87 -6.60 -10.85
N TYR A 122 23.40 -5.89 -9.86
CA TYR A 122 22.75 -4.74 -9.23
C TYR A 122 23.76 -3.61 -9.13
N GLU A 123 23.24 -2.39 -8.99
CA GLU A 123 24.02 -1.19 -8.76
C GLU A 123 23.65 -0.54 -7.43
N GLY A 124 24.53 0.33 -6.92
CA GLY A 124 24.29 1.10 -5.70
C GLY A 124 23.89 0.25 -4.49
N ASP A 125 22.87 0.69 -3.76
CA ASP A 125 22.40 0.09 -2.51
C ASP A 125 21.96 -1.37 -2.68
N PHE A 126 21.38 -1.73 -3.83
CA PHE A 126 20.98 -3.11 -4.09
C PHE A 126 22.17 -4.04 -4.28
N ASN A 127 23.28 -3.55 -4.84
CA ASN A 127 24.51 -4.32 -4.90
C ASN A 127 25.11 -4.54 -3.51
N GLU A 128 25.01 -3.55 -2.62
CA GLU A 128 25.43 -3.69 -1.23
C GLU A 128 24.60 -4.75 -0.50
N ILE A 129 23.27 -4.71 -0.63
CA ILE A 129 22.37 -5.74 -0.07
C ILE A 129 22.75 -7.13 -0.59
N LYS A 130 22.93 -7.27 -1.91
CA LYS A 130 23.40 -8.53 -2.53
C LYS A 130 24.69 -9.02 -1.87
N ASN A 131 25.69 -8.15 -1.76
CA ASN A 131 27.01 -8.52 -1.22
C ASN A 131 26.92 -8.91 0.25
N ASN A 132 26.08 -8.24 1.04
CA ASN A 132 25.86 -8.57 2.44
C ASN A 132 25.19 -9.95 2.60
N ILE A 133 24.17 -10.25 1.78
CA ILE A 133 23.53 -11.59 1.76
C ILE A 133 24.53 -12.66 1.33
N ASN A 134 25.31 -12.40 0.28
CA ASN A 134 26.35 -13.32 -0.19
C ASN A 134 27.43 -13.55 0.88
N GLY A 135 27.81 -12.53 1.65
CA GLY A 135 28.72 -12.67 2.78
C GLY A 135 28.12 -13.51 3.91
N LEU A 136 26.82 -13.38 4.18
CA LEU A 136 26.10 -14.25 5.12
C LEU A 136 26.10 -15.71 4.65
N ILE A 137 25.82 -15.95 3.37
CA ILE A 137 25.87 -17.28 2.75
C ILE A 137 27.27 -17.89 2.89
N ASP A 138 28.32 -17.12 2.57
CA ASP A 138 29.71 -17.58 2.68
C ASP A 138 30.06 -17.96 4.13
N ALA A 139 29.65 -17.15 5.11
CA ALA A 139 29.90 -17.41 6.52
C ALA A 139 29.19 -18.69 7.02
N LEU A 140 27.91 -18.86 6.66
CA LEU A 140 27.12 -20.05 7.03
C LEU A 140 27.70 -21.31 6.39
N ASN A 141 28.03 -21.28 5.10
CA ASN A 141 28.69 -22.40 4.42
C ASN A 141 30.05 -22.72 5.04
N GLY A 142 30.82 -21.70 5.43
CA GLY A 142 32.09 -21.88 6.15
C GLY A 142 31.90 -22.69 7.44
N LEU A 143 30.88 -22.35 8.23
CA LEU A 143 30.58 -23.03 9.49
C LEU A 143 30.10 -24.46 9.28
N ILE A 144 29.20 -24.67 8.34
CA ILE A 144 28.68 -26.01 8.00
C ILE A 144 29.83 -26.92 7.57
N ASN A 145 30.71 -26.43 6.70
CA ASN A 145 31.86 -27.19 6.24
C ASN A 145 32.86 -27.49 7.36
N GLU A 146 33.11 -26.53 8.25
CA GLU A 146 34.00 -26.73 9.39
C GLU A 146 33.43 -27.74 10.39
N ALA A 147 32.14 -27.63 10.71
CA ALA A 147 31.43 -28.58 11.57
C ALA A 147 31.48 -30.00 10.98
N ALA A 148 31.19 -30.16 9.69
CA ALA A 148 31.26 -31.45 9.02
C ALA A 148 32.69 -32.04 9.02
N ARG A 149 33.72 -31.20 8.86
CA ARG A 149 35.12 -31.62 8.96
C ARG A 149 35.45 -32.15 10.36
N MET A 150 35.01 -31.44 11.40
CA MET A 150 35.24 -31.81 12.80
C MET A 150 34.47 -33.07 13.20
N GLU A 151 33.22 -33.21 12.76
CA GLU A 151 32.40 -34.41 12.94
C GLU A 151 33.11 -35.64 12.34
N LYS A 152 33.63 -35.51 11.12
CA LYS A 152 34.36 -36.58 10.45
C LYS A 152 35.64 -36.98 11.19
N ALA A 153 36.42 -36.01 11.65
CA ALA A 153 37.62 -36.26 12.45
C ALA A 153 37.27 -37.01 13.75
N ALA A 154 36.22 -36.57 14.46
CA ALA A 154 35.74 -37.23 15.66
C ALA A 154 35.27 -38.67 15.40
N ALA A 155 34.53 -38.91 14.30
CA ALA A 155 34.09 -40.25 13.89
C ALA A 155 35.27 -41.19 13.58
N ASN A 156 36.39 -40.65 13.09
CA ASN A 156 37.63 -41.37 12.85
C ASN A 156 38.50 -41.55 14.11
N GLY A 157 38.12 -40.95 15.25
CA GLY A 157 38.91 -40.96 16.48
C GLY A 157 40.06 -39.95 16.53
N GLU A 158 40.11 -39.00 15.59
CA GLU A 158 41.13 -37.96 15.45
C GLU A 158 40.86 -36.77 16.41
N LEU A 159 40.92 -37.02 17.73
CA LEU A 159 40.54 -36.04 18.78
C LEU A 159 41.55 -34.89 18.98
N ASP A 160 42.71 -34.95 18.33
CA ASP A 160 43.71 -33.89 18.28
C ASP A 160 43.46 -32.87 17.16
N THR A 161 42.53 -33.16 16.24
CA THR A 161 42.08 -32.21 15.23
C THR A 161 41.41 -30.99 15.89
N ARG A 162 41.72 -29.79 15.39
CA ARG A 162 41.17 -28.53 15.90
C ARG A 162 40.58 -27.71 14.77
N ALA A 163 39.46 -27.06 15.04
CA ALA A 163 38.82 -26.15 14.13
C ALA A 163 39.65 -24.86 14.00
N ASP A 164 39.73 -24.33 12.78
CA ASP A 164 40.50 -23.12 12.48
C ASP A 164 39.67 -21.86 12.79
N VAL A 165 39.81 -21.38 14.02
CA VAL A 165 39.09 -20.21 14.55
C VAL A 165 39.43 -18.93 13.76
N SER A 166 40.63 -18.83 13.18
CA SER A 166 41.11 -17.62 12.50
C SER A 166 40.34 -17.30 11.21
N ARG A 167 39.62 -18.28 10.66
CA ARG A 167 38.79 -18.14 9.45
C ARG A 167 37.43 -17.51 9.72
N PHE A 168 37.07 -17.33 10.99
CA PHE A 168 35.76 -16.84 11.40
C PHE A 168 35.90 -15.55 12.20
N ASN A 169 34.84 -14.73 12.19
CA ASN A 169 34.82 -13.42 12.86
C ASN A 169 33.64 -13.33 13.84
N GLY A 170 33.81 -12.54 14.90
CA GLY A 170 32.74 -12.22 15.85
C GLY A 170 32.11 -13.45 16.52
N ALA A 171 30.77 -13.53 16.48
CA ALA A 171 30.04 -14.66 17.07
C ALA A 171 30.42 -16.01 16.43
N TRP A 172 30.77 -16.02 15.14
CA TRP A 172 31.13 -17.24 14.43
C TRP A 172 32.45 -17.84 14.93
N SER A 173 33.45 -17.01 15.24
CA SER A 173 34.70 -17.52 15.84
C SER A 173 34.47 -18.06 17.25
N THR A 174 33.53 -17.49 18.00
CA THR A 174 33.15 -17.99 19.33
C THR A 174 32.53 -19.39 19.24
N ILE A 175 31.64 -19.62 18.27
CA ILE A 175 31.06 -20.94 18.01
C ILE A 175 32.15 -21.96 17.69
N VAL A 176 33.05 -21.61 16.77
CA VAL A 176 34.13 -22.51 16.32
C VAL A 176 35.15 -22.78 17.42
N GLN A 177 35.47 -21.76 18.23
CA GLN A 177 36.34 -21.91 19.41
C GLN A 177 35.74 -22.87 20.44
N GLY A 178 34.42 -22.93 20.57
CA GLY A 178 33.73 -23.86 21.47
C GLY A 178 33.74 -25.31 20.99
N LEU A 179 34.10 -25.58 19.74
CA LEU A 179 34.26 -26.94 19.21
C LEU A 179 35.63 -27.57 19.56
N ASN A 180 36.59 -26.76 20.02
CA ASN A 180 37.96 -27.16 20.35
C ASN A 180 38.12 -27.58 21.81
#